data_AF-A0A537LBN7-F1
#
_entry.id   AF-A0A537LBN7-F1
#
_cell.length_a   1.000
_cell.length_b   1.000
_cell.length_c   1.000
_cell.angle_alpha   90.00
_cell.angle_beta   90.00
_cell.angle_gamma   90.00
#
_symmetry.space_group_name_H-M   'P 1'
#
loop_
_entity.id
_entity.type
_entity.pdbx_description
1 polymer ?
#
loop_
_entity_poly.entity_id
_entity_poly.type
_entity_poly.pdbx_seq_one_letter_code
_entity_poly.pdbx_strand_id
1 'polypeptide(L)'
;MGKYEPLGQFLRQQRTREVPLTFREIEQITGAKLPPKAQHQRAWWSNNPDNNVMTKVWLAAGFESAQVDMQGRKLVFRRIAKAPEPAAGFAEPAQKSYALKPYATKDGKHPGWGALKGMIKIAPGVDLTEPADPELADYYDQKYGPERR
;
A
#
# COMPACT_ATOMS: atom_id res chain seq x y z
N MET A 1 -7.51 -12.82 22.60
CA MET A 1 -7.95 -13.70 21.50
C MET A 1 -9.02 -12.99 20.70
N GLY A 2 -8.76 -12.74 19.42
CA GLY A 2 -9.74 -12.10 18.54
C GLY A 2 -10.83 -13.09 18.11
N LYS A 3 -12.07 -12.64 17.97
CA LYS A 3 -13.22 -13.46 17.53
C LYS A 3 -12.96 -14.29 16.26
N TYR A 4 -12.10 -13.79 15.37
CA TYR A 4 -11.81 -14.43 14.08
C TYR A 4 -10.42 -15.08 14.01
N GLU A 5 -9.66 -15.07 15.10
CA GLU A 5 -8.31 -15.66 15.17
C GLU A 5 -8.23 -17.12 14.67
N PRO A 6 -9.21 -18.01 14.93
CA PRO A 6 -9.21 -19.37 14.39
C PRO A 6 -9.14 -19.44 12.87
N LEU A 7 -9.75 -18.49 12.15
CA LEU A 7 -9.68 -18.41 10.69
C LEU A 7 -8.24 -18.15 10.22
N GLY A 8 -7.53 -17.28 10.92
CA GLY A 8 -6.13 -16.99 10.62
C GLY A 8 -5.23 -18.20 10.85
N GLN A 9 -5.46 -18.94 11.94
CA GLN A 9 -4.71 -20.17 12.20
C GLN A 9 -4.98 -21.24 11.15
N PHE A 10 -6.24 -21.44 10.77
CA PHE A 10 -6.64 -22.35 9.71
C PHE A 10 -5.93 -22.03 8.39
N LEU A 11 -5.94 -20.75 7.98
CA LEU A 11 -5.29 -20.31 6.74
C LEU A 11 -3.77 -20.52 6.78
N ARG A 12 -3.10 -20.25 7.91
CA ARG A 12 -1.64 -20.47 8.04
C ARG A 12 -1.23 -21.93 7.89
N GLN A 13 -2.12 -22.87 8.20
CA GLN A 13 -1.87 -24.30 8.04
C GLN A 13 -2.03 -24.77 6.57
N GLN A 14 -2.70 -23.97 5.73
CA GLN A 14 -2.90 -24.32 4.32
C GLN A 14 -1.61 -24.16 3.51
N ARG A 15 -1.26 -25.21 2.77
CA ARG A 15 -0.09 -25.24 1.86
C ARG A 15 -0.43 -24.83 0.44
N THR A 16 -1.72 -24.76 0.09
CA THR A 16 -2.18 -24.39 -1.24
C THR A 16 -2.08 -22.88 -1.47
N ARG A 17 -1.97 -22.51 -2.75
CA ARG A 17 -1.98 -21.09 -3.16
C ARG A 17 -3.37 -20.47 -3.06
N GLU A 18 -4.41 -21.28 -3.21
CA GLU A 18 -5.80 -20.86 -3.15
C GLU A 18 -6.57 -21.78 -2.21
N VAL A 19 -7.43 -21.16 -1.41
CA VAL A 19 -8.24 -21.83 -0.39
C VAL A 19 -9.67 -21.36 -0.57
N PRO A 20 -10.49 -22.11 -1.35
CA PRO A 20 -11.91 -21.84 -1.46
C PRO A 20 -12.62 -22.25 -0.17
N LEU A 21 -13.41 -21.34 0.40
CA LEU A 21 -14.25 -21.56 1.57
C LEU A 21 -15.65 -20.99 1.33
N THR A 22 -16.67 -21.66 1.85
CA THR A 22 -18.02 -21.10 1.96
C THR A 22 -18.15 -20.24 3.20
N PHE A 23 -19.16 -19.36 3.20
CA PHE A 23 -19.47 -18.56 4.39
C PHE A 23 -19.77 -19.44 5.60
N ARG A 24 -20.43 -20.59 5.39
CA ARG A 24 -20.74 -21.54 6.45
C ARG A 24 -19.49 -22.18 7.04
N GLU A 25 -18.52 -22.55 6.21
CA GLU A 25 -17.24 -23.09 6.68
C GLU A 25 -16.46 -22.04 7.50
N ILE A 26 -16.49 -20.77 7.08
CA ILE A 26 -15.87 -19.68 7.84
C ILE A 26 -16.55 -19.53 9.21
N GLU A 27 -17.88 -19.62 9.30
CA GLU A 27 -18.63 -19.61 10.57
C GLU A 27 -18.28 -20.81 11.46
N GLN A 28 -18.10 -21.98 10.87
CA GLN A 28 -17.69 -23.19 11.59
C GLN A 28 -16.26 -23.08 12.14
N ILE A 29 -15.32 -22.57 11.33
CA ILE A 29 -13.93 -22.38 11.75
C ILE A 29 -13.83 -21.33 12.87
N THR A 30 -14.59 -20.23 12.75
CA THR A 30 -14.56 -19.13 13.72
C THR A 30 -15.42 -19.40 14.96
N GLY A 31 -16.29 -20.42 14.92
CA GLY A 31 -17.25 -20.71 15.99
C GLY A 31 -18.31 -19.62 16.17
N ALA A 32 -18.45 -18.71 15.20
CA ALA A 32 -19.34 -17.56 15.31
C ALA A 32 -20.04 -17.26 13.99
N LYS A 33 -21.29 -16.79 14.09
CA LYS A 33 -22.02 -16.32 12.90
C LYS A 33 -21.36 -15.08 12.31
N LEU A 34 -21.29 -15.06 10.98
CA LEU A 34 -20.81 -13.92 10.22
C LEU A 34 -21.80 -12.76 10.36
N PRO A 35 -21.29 -11.51 10.45
CA PRO A 35 -22.16 -10.34 10.49
C PRO A 35 -23.05 -10.26 9.23
N PRO A 36 -24.27 -9.70 9.31
CA PRO A 36 -25.14 -9.54 8.15
C PRO A 36 -24.48 -8.72 7.03
N LYS A 37 -23.58 -7.79 7.35
CA LYS A 37 -22.78 -7.06 6.35
C LYS A 37 -21.85 -7.98 5.56
N ALA A 38 -21.24 -8.97 6.20
CA ALA A 38 -20.41 -9.96 5.53
C ALA A 38 -21.21 -10.83 4.56
N GLN A 39 -22.49 -11.08 4.88
CA GLN A 39 -23.38 -11.90 4.07
C GLN A 39 -23.99 -11.15 2.88
N HIS A 40 -24.14 -9.83 2.96
CA HIS A 40 -24.82 -9.03 1.92
C HIS A 40 -23.91 -8.08 1.14
N GLN A 41 -22.75 -7.70 1.69
CA GLN A 41 -21.87 -6.69 1.08
C GLN A 41 -20.53 -7.28 0.71
N ARG A 42 -20.24 -7.34 -0.60
CA ARG A 42 -18.93 -7.76 -1.12
C ARG A 42 -17.77 -6.91 -0.56
N ALA A 43 -18.00 -5.62 -0.35
CA ALA A 43 -17.01 -4.70 0.22
C ALA A 43 -16.53 -5.11 1.63
N TRP A 44 -17.33 -5.87 2.39
CA TRP A 44 -16.90 -6.43 3.68
C TRP A 44 -15.68 -7.35 3.51
N TRP A 45 -15.59 -8.06 2.40
CA TRP A 45 -14.48 -8.96 2.10
C TRP A 45 -13.31 -8.26 1.42
N SER A 46 -13.26 -6.94 1.41
CA SER A 46 -12.12 -6.18 0.87
C SER A 46 -10.83 -6.43 1.67
N ASN A 47 -9.69 -6.29 0.98
CA ASN A 47 -8.35 -6.36 1.56
C ASN A 47 -7.91 -5.05 2.24
N ASN A 48 -8.84 -4.13 2.50
CA ASN A 48 -8.55 -2.92 3.27
C ASN A 48 -8.55 -3.23 4.79
N PRO A 49 -7.40 -3.15 5.50
CA PRO A 49 -7.31 -3.47 6.92
C PRO A 49 -8.13 -2.54 7.84
N ASP A 50 -8.52 -1.36 7.37
CA ASP A 50 -9.35 -0.40 8.12
C ASP A 50 -10.85 -0.70 8.02
N ASN A 51 -11.26 -1.59 7.10
CA ASN A 51 -12.66 -1.89 6.84
C ASN A 51 -13.30 -2.75 7.95
N ASN A 52 -12.61 -3.82 8.38
CA ASN A 52 -13.04 -4.63 9.51
C ASN A 52 -11.89 -5.42 10.14
N VAL A 53 -12.13 -5.88 11.38
CA VAL A 53 -11.16 -6.65 12.17
C VAL A 53 -10.81 -7.99 11.52
N MET A 54 -11.74 -8.60 10.77
CA MET A 54 -11.51 -9.88 10.11
C MET A 54 -10.50 -9.78 8.98
N THR A 55 -10.46 -8.65 8.25
CA THR A 55 -9.50 -8.40 7.19
C THR A 55 -8.06 -8.50 7.68
N LYS A 56 -7.77 -7.97 8.88
CA LYS A 56 -6.44 -8.08 9.49
C LYS A 56 -6.03 -9.54 9.74
N VAL A 57 -7.00 -10.44 9.98
CA VAL A 57 -6.72 -11.85 10.30
C VAL A 57 -6.19 -12.61 9.10
N TRP A 58 -6.86 -12.57 7.94
CA TRP A 58 -6.38 -13.31 6.76
C TRP A 58 -5.14 -12.65 6.16
N LEU A 59 -5.04 -11.32 6.20
CA LEU A 59 -3.82 -10.61 5.78
C LEU A 59 -2.61 -11.00 6.65
N ALA A 60 -2.77 -11.04 7.97
CA ALA A 60 -1.72 -11.50 8.89
C ALA A 60 -1.38 -12.99 8.71
N ALA A 61 -2.34 -13.79 8.23
CA ALA A 61 -2.11 -15.18 7.86
C ALA A 61 -1.35 -15.35 6.53
N GLY A 62 -1.10 -14.26 5.78
CA GLY A 62 -0.45 -14.32 4.48
C GLY A 62 -1.41 -14.66 3.34
N PHE A 63 -2.69 -14.31 3.48
CA PHE A 63 -3.70 -14.49 2.45
C PHE A 63 -4.43 -13.18 2.16
N GLU A 64 -4.99 -13.06 0.97
CA GLU A 64 -5.89 -12.00 0.54
C GLU A 64 -7.19 -12.61 -0.01
N SER A 65 -8.30 -11.87 0.02
CA SER A 65 -9.49 -12.27 -0.71
C SER A 65 -9.28 -12.02 -2.21
N ALA A 66 -9.48 -13.05 -3.03
CA ALA A 66 -9.31 -12.97 -4.49
C ALA A 66 -10.64 -12.98 -5.21
N GLN A 67 -11.53 -13.92 -4.86
CA GLN A 67 -12.84 -14.07 -5.48
C GLN A 67 -13.91 -14.17 -4.40
N VAL A 68 -14.91 -13.29 -4.50
CA VAL A 68 -16.03 -13.24 -3.55
C VAL A 68 -17.30 -13.44 -4.36
N ASP A 69 -17.95 -14.58 -4.16
CA ASP A 69 -19.26 -14.89 -4.73
C ASP A 69 -20.32 -14.78 -3.63
N MET A 70 -21.12 -13.72 -3.72
CA MET A 70 -22.21 -13.45 -2.77
C MET A 70 -23.43 -14.33 -3.01
N GLN A 71 -23.68 -14.77 -4.25
CA GLN A 71 -24.83 -15.61 -4.61
C GLN A 71 -24.56 -17.07 -4.19
N GLY A 72 -23.40 -17.58 -4.57
CA GLY A 72 -22.90 -18.90 -4.18
C GLY A 72 -22.39 -18.98 -2.74
N ARG A 73 -22.28 -17.84 -2.03
CA ARG A 73 -21.74 -17.72 -0.66
C ARG A 73 -20.36 -18.36 -0.51
N LYS A 74 -19.49 -18.10 -1.49
CA LYS A 74 -18.14 -18.64 -1.60
C LYS A 74 -17.12 -17.52 -1.62
N LEU A 75 -15.96 -17.80 -1.03
CA LEU A 75 -14.83 -16.91 -0.94
C LEU A 75 -13.56 -17.70 -1.22
N VAL A 76 -12.74 -17.22 -2.14
CA VAL A 76 -11.42 -17.78 -2.40
C VAL A 76 -10.38 -16.88 -1.77
N PHE A 77 -9.65 -17.43 -0.80
CA PHE A 77 -8.45 -16.82 -0.27
C PHE A 77 -7.25 -17.21 -1.12
N ARG A 78 -6.47 -16.22 -1.57
CA ARG A 78 -5.22 -16.44 -2.28
C ARG A 78 -4.05 -16.11 -1.38
N ARG A 79 -3.06 -16.99 -1.34
CA ARG A 79 -1.83 -16.79 -0.59
C ARG A 79 -1.06 -15.64 -1.22
N ILE A 80 -0.84 -14.57 -0.47
CA ILE A 80 0.07 -13.51 -0.92
C ILE A 80 1.47 -14.11 -0.91
N ALA A 81 2.11 -14.15 -2.07
CA ALA A 81 3.49 -14.58 -2.19
C ALA A 81 4.38 -13.55 -1.50
N LYS A 82 4.46 -13.64 -0.17
CA LYS A 82 5.49 -12.95 0.60
C LYS A 82 6.79 -13.62 0.21
N ALA A 83 7.68 -12.87 -0.44
CA ALA A 83 9.07 -13.28 -0.59
C ALA A 83 9.57 -13.81 0.76
N PRO A 84 10.38 -14.88 0.79
CA PRO A 84 10.69 -15.60 2.02
C PRO A 84 11.19 -14.62 3.07
N GLU A 85 10.44 -14.51 4.17
CA GLU A 85 10.90 -13.75 5.32
C GLU A 85 12.10 -14.49 5.92
N PRO A 86 13.23 -13.80 6.17
CA PRO A 86 14.35 -14.41 6.87
C PRO A 86 13.88 -14.83 8.27
N ALA A 87 14.34 -16.00 8.69
CA ALA A 87 14.01 -16.61 9.96
C ALA A 87 14.21 -15.64 11.14
N ALA A 88 13.32 -15.75 12.12
CA ALA A 88 13.26 -14.94 13.32
C ALA A 88 14.61 -14.87 14.05
N GLY A 89 15.10 -13.64 14.21
CA GLY A 89 16.24 -13.30 15.03
C GLY A 89 16.21 -11.81 15.34
N PHE A 90 15.54 -11.47 16.45
CA PHE A 90 15.50 -10.17 17.14
C PHE A 90 14.62 -9.07 16.50
N ALA A 91 13.79 -8.46 17.36
CA ALA A 91 12.71 -7.55 17.03
C ALA A 91 13.16 -6.08 16.92
N GLU A 92 12.58 -5.34 15.97
CA GLU A 92 11.81 -4.09 16.16
C GLU A 92 11.09 -3.77 14.81
N PRO A 93 9.78 -3.45 14.76
CA PRO A 93 9.14 -3.11 13.49
C PRO A 93 9.53 -1.69 13.10
N ALA A 94 10.66 -1.57 12.41
CA ALA A 94 11.09 -0.31 11.81
C ALA A 94 10.00 0.22 10.87
N GLN A 95 9.69 1.51 11.05
CA GLN A 95 8.89 2.33 10.15
C GLN A 95 9.12 1.89 8.70
N LYS A 96 8.06 1.78 7.89
CA LYS A 96 8.17 1.65 6.43
C LYS A 96 8.85 2.92 5.89
N SER A 97 10.15 3.00 6.06
CA SER A 97 11.03 3.74 5.18
C SER A 97 11.00 2.95 3.88
N TYR A 98 10.63 3.61 2.80
CA TYR A 98 11.07 3.18 1.49
C TYR A 98 12.59 3.31 1.50
N ALA A 99 13.28 2.32 2.06
CA ALA A 99 14.72 2.20 1.94
C ALA A 99 14.97 1.99 0.45
N LEU A 100 15.29 3.10 -0.23
CA LEU A 100 15.92 3.07 -1.53
C LEU A 100 17.02 2.02 -1.44
N LYS A 101 16.90 0.93 -2.22
CA LYS A 101 18.02 0.02 -2.41
C LYS A 101 19.21 0.91 -2.78
N PRO A 102 20.34 0.90 -2.05
CA PRO A 102 21.51 1.57 -2.55
C PRO A 102 21.84 0.84 -3.85
N TYR A 103 21.65 1.53 -4.99
CA TYR A 103 22.24 1.12 -6.23
C TYR A 103 23.75 1.21 -6.00
N ALA A 104 24.34 0.13 -5.51
CA ALA A 104 25.77 0.00 -5.29
C ALA A 104 26.43 -0.06 -6.66
N THR A 105 26.68 1.10 -7.25
CA THR A 105 27.72 1.23 -8.25
C THR A 105 29.06 1.13 -7.54
N LYS A 106 30.09 0.64 -8.24
CA LYS A 106 31.44 0.43 -7.68
C LYS A 106 32.06 1.68 -7.04
N ASP A 107 31.49 2.86 -7.31
CA ASP A 107 31.94 4.18 -6.84
C ASP A 107 30.94 4.89 -5.92
N GLY A 108 29.88 4.21 -5.45
CA GLY A 108 28.88 4.79 -4.55
C GLY A 108 27.97 5.87 -5.15
N LYS A 109 28.01 6.06 -6.47
CA LYS A 109 27.21 7.07 -7.18
C LYS A 109 25.93 6.47 -7.73
N HIS A 110 24.79 7.13 -7.53
CA HIS A 110 23.53 6.70 -8.12
C HIS A 110 23.66 6.59 -9.65
N PRO A 111 23.03 5.62 -10.34
CA PRO A 111 23.13 5.47 -11.81
C PRO A 111 22.66 6.70 -12.60
N GLY A 112 21.79 7.53 -12.03
CA GLY A 112 21.40 8.83 -12.60
C GLY A 112 22.39 9.97 -12.36
N TRP A 113 23.44 9.75 -11.56
CA TRP A 113 24.45 10.76 -11.26
C TRP A 113 25.23 11.11 -12.52
N GLY A 114 25.06 12.35 -13.00
CA GLY A 114 25.71 12.83 -14.23
C GLY A 114 24.93 12.56 -15.52
N ALA A 115 23.74 11.96 -15.46
CA ALA A 115 22.90 11.72 -16.64
C ALA A 115 22.53 12.99 -17.41
N LEU A 116 22.52 14.15 -16.73
CA LEU A 116 22.23 15.47 -17.32
C LEU A 116 23.48 16.38 -17.39
N LYS A 117 24.67 15.87 -17.06
CA LYS A 117 25.89 16.69 -17.04
C LYS A 117 26.19 17.21 -18.44
N GLY A 118 26.32 18.53 -18.58
CA GLY A 118 26.63 19.20 -19.85
C GLY A 118 25.41 19.44 -20.76
N MET A 119 24.21 19.01 -20.37
CA MET A 119 22.99 19.31 -21.12
C MET A 119 22.48 20.74 -20.92
N ILE A 120 22.88 21.39 -19.82
CA ILE A 120 22.51 22.77 -19.51
C ILE A 120 23.75 23.65 -19.70
N LYS A 121 23.64 24.64 -20.57
CA LYS A 121 24.66 25.67 -20.81
C LYS A 121 24.07 27.03 -20.45
N ILE A 122 24.65 27.68 -19.45
CA ILE A 122 24.29 29.05 -19.07
C ILE A 122 25.19 29.99 -19.86
N ALA A 123 24.61 31.00 -20.53
CA ALA A 123 25.38 32.01 -21.23
C ALA A 123 26.15 32.89 -20.22
N PRO A 124 27.38 33.32 -20.54
CA PRO A 124 28.14 34.21 -19.66
C PRO A 124 27.38 35.52 -19.44
N GLY A 125 27.24 35.93 -18.17
CA GLY A 125 26.52 37.16 -17.79
C GLY A 125 25.03 36.97 -17.47
N VAL A 126 24.51 35.75 -17.51
CA VAL A 126 23.13 35.46 -17.05
C VAL A 126 23.11 35.29 -15.53
N ASP A 127 22.42 36.17 -14.83
CA ASP A 127 22.13 36.03 -13.40
C ASP A 127 20.92 35.09 -13.23
N LEU A 128 21.16 33.94 -12.60
CA LEU A 128 20.12 32.92 -12.35
C LEU A 128 19.25 33.24 -11.13
N THR A 129 19.56 34.30 -10.39
CA THR A 129 18.82 34.71 -9.21
C THR A 129 17.81 35.81 -9.50
N GLU A 130 17.89 36.41 -10.70
CA GLU A 130 16.87 37.34 -11.19
C GLU A 130 15.56 36.58 -11.51
N PRO A 131 14.40 37.18 -11.22
CA PRO A 131 13.11 36.59 -11.59
C PRO A 131 13.04 36.43 -13.10
N ALA A 132 12.57 35.27 -13.56
CA ALA A 132 12.44 34.97 -14.99
C ALA A 132 11.58 35.99 -15.75
N ASP A 133 10.60 36.58 -15.04
CA ASP A 133 9.71 37.61 -15.54
C ASP A 133 9.59 38.73 -14.49
N PRO A 134 10.41 39.80 -14.56
CA PRO A 134 10.40 40.86 -13.54
C PRO A 134 9.07 41.63 -13.49
N GLU A 135 8.40 41.79 -14.63
CA GLU A 135 7.11 42.50 -14.75
C GLU A 135 5.91 41.65 -14.28
N LEU A 136 6.13 40.37 -13.97
CA LEU A 136 5.06 39.47 -13.56
C LEU A 136 4.44 39.91 -12.23
N ALA A 137 5.25 40.44 -11.32
CA ALA A 137 4.79 40.99 -10.04
C ALA A 137 3.82 42.17 -10.26
N ASP A 138 4.19 43.13 -11.12
CA ASP A 138 3.35 44.28 -11.45
C ASP A 138 2.04 43.86 -12.14
N TYR A 139 2.08 42.85 -13.01
CA TYR A 139 0.87 42.28 -13.61
C TYR A 139 -0.08 41.67 -12.58
N TYR A 140 0.44 40.90 -11.61
CA TYR A 140 -0.39 40.32 -10.55
C TYR A 140 -0.98 41.40 -9.64
N ASP A 141 -0.22 42.44 -9.32
CA ASP A 141 -0.70 43.59 -8.55
C ASP A 141 -1.76 44.40 -9.32
N GLN A 142 -1.62 44.55 -10.65
CA GLN A 142 -2.64 45.22 -11.46
C GLN A 142 -3.93 44.39 -11.59
N LYS A 143 -3.81 43.07 -11.69
CA LYS A 143 -4.94 42.16 -11.97
C LYS A 143 -5.67 41.70 -10.72
N TYR A 144 -4.95 41.55 -9.61
CA TYR A 144 -5.44 40.97 -8.36
C TYR A 144 -5.01 41.77 -7.13
N GLY A 145 -4.30 42.88 -7.30
CA GLY A 145 -3.99 43.77 -6.19
C GLY A 145 -5.28 44.26 -5.52
N PRO A 146 -5.19 44.65 -4.25
CA PRO A 146 -6.37 44.95 -3.46
C PRO A 146 -7.15 46.08 -4.13
N GLU A 147 -8.42 45.81 -4.49
CA GLU A 147 -9.38 46.87 -4.77
C GLU A 147 -9.27 47.87 -3.63
N ARG A 148 -8.83 49.10 -3.93
CA ARG A 148 -8.83 50.20 -2.97
C ARG A 148 -10.26 50.33 -2.46
N ARG A 149 -10.47 49.94 -1.21
CA ARG A 149 -11.63 50.31 -0.41
C ARG A 149 -11.88 51.81 -0.46
#